data_AF-M3FV86-F1
#
_entry.id   AF-M3FV86-F1
#
_cell.length_a   1.000
_cell.length_b   1.000
_cell.length_c   1.000
_cell.angle_alpha   90.00
_cell.angle_beta   90.00
_cell.angle_gamma   90.00
#
_symmetry.space_group_name_H-M   'P 1'
#
loop_
_entity.id
_entity.type
_entity.pdbx_description
1 polymer ?
#
loop_
_entity_poly.entity_id
_entity_poly.type
_entity_poly.pdbx_seq_one_letter_code
_entity_poly.pdbx_strand_id
1 'polypeptide(L)'
;MEKETGKLKSPPDLLGGKEYQKKAKVALPILVRQASVSQKIYYSDLALELNMSNPRNLNYVLGEIGNSLLELSKTWNEKVPPIQCIVIKKSTELPGEGYKGL
;
A
#
# COMPACT_ATOMS: atom_id res chain seq x y z
N MET A 1 -25.70 14.08 24.16
CA MET A 1 -24.65 14.40 23.18
C MET A 1 -24.18 13.09 22.57
N GLU A 2 -24.88 12.62 21.54
CA GLU A 2 -24.45 11.47 20.75
C GLU A 2 -23.33 11.94 19.82
N LYS A 3 -22.19 11.23 19.84
CA LYS A 3 -21.10 11.46 18.91
C LYS A 3 -21.57 11.00 17.54
N GLU A 4 -21.64 11.91 16.57
CA GLU A 4 -21.74 11.57 15.16
C GLU A 4 -20.56 10.67 14.78
N THR A 5 -20.80 9.36 14.74
CA THR A 5 -19.89 8.43 14.07
C THR A 5 -19.97 8.78 12.59
N GLY A 6 -19.04 9.61 12.11
CA GLY A 6 -18.93 9.94 10.69
C GLY A 6 -19.00 8.65 9.89
N LYS A 7 -20.03 8.52 9.04
CA LYS A 7 -20.16 7.40 8.11
C LYS A 7 -18.81 7.25 7.41
N LEU A 8 -18.09 6.17 7.69
CA LEU A 8 -16.92 5.78 6.90
C LEU A 8 -17.42 5.73 5.46
N LYS A 9 -16.99 6.69 4.63
CA LYS A 9 -17.24 6.62 3.19
C LYS A 9 -16.64 5.28 2.76
N SER A 10 -17.49 4.35 2.32
CA SER A 10 -16.99 3.10 1.76
C SER A 10 -15.95 3.47 0.70
N PRO A 11 -14.69 3.02 0.84
CA PRO A 11 -13.69 3.32 -0.16
C PRO A 11 -14.21 2.80 -1.50
N PRO A 12 -13.92 3.49 -2.62
CA PRO A 12 -14.21 2.94 -3.94
C PRO A 12 -13.61 1.52 -4.06
N ASP A 13 -14.09 0.68 -4.97
CA ASP A 13 -13.40 -0.58 -5.29
C ASP A 13 -12.10 -0.23 -6.04
N LEU A 14 -11.11 0.21 -5.28
CA LEU A 14 -9.86 0.78 -5.77
C LEU A 14 -8.86 -0.28 -6.22
N LEU A 15 -9.15 -1.55 -5.96
CA LEU A 15 -8.26 -2.68 -6.20
C LEU A 15 -9.05 -3.71 -7.00
N GLY A 16 -8.84 -3.73 -8.31
CA GLY A 16 -9.61 -4.58 -9.23
C GLY A 16 -9.36 -6.10 -9.09
N GLY A 17 -9.72 -6.86 -10.11
CA GLY A 17 -9.70 -8.33 -10.10
C GLY A 17 -8.41 -9.01 -10.60
N LYS A 18 -7.43 -8.25 -11.11
CA LYS A 18 -6.17 -8.83 -11.64
C LYS A 18 -5.32 -9.41 -10.51
N GLU A 19 -4.41 -10.34 -10.83
CA GLU A 19 -3.62 -11.05 -9.83
C GLU A 19 -2.80 -10.11 -8.92
N TYR A 20 -2.17 -9.08 -9.50
CA TYR A 20 -1.42 -8.10 -8.71
C TYR A 20 -2.32 -7.21 -7.84
N GLN A 21 -3.56 -6.95 -8.26
CA GLN A 21 -4.55 -6.18 -7.50
C GLN A 21 -5.08 -6.99 -6.31
N LYS A 22 -5.31 -8.29 -6.51
CA LYS A 22 -5.61 -9.23 -5.42
C LYS A 22 -4.48 -9.28 -4.41
N LYS A 23 -3.23 -9.33 -4.88
CA LYS A 23 -2.04 -9.24 -4.01
C LYS A 23 -1.95 -7.90 -3.30
N ALA A 24 -2.34 -6.80 -3.93
CA ALA A 24 -2.40 -5.48 -3.29
C ALA A 24 -3.41 -5.43 -2.13
N LYS A 25 -4.57 -6.10 -2.26
CA LYS A 25 -5.54 -6.26 -1.17
C LYS A 25 -4.93 -6.96 0.05
N VAL A 26 -4.06 -7.94 -0.17
CA VAL A 26 -3.36 -8.67 0.90
C VAL A 26 -2.17 -7.88 1.46
N ALA A 27 -1.45 -7.17 0.59
CA ALA A 27 -0.27 -6.39 0.97
C ALA A 27 -0.62 -5.16 1.80
N LEU A 28 -1.74 -4.48 1.51
CA LEU A 28 -2.11 -3.24 2.20
C LEU A 28 -2.22 -3.41 3.73
N PRO A 29 -2.92 -4.44 4.29
CA PRO A 29 -2.91 -4.71 5.73
C PRO A 29 -1.52 -4.94 6.32
N ILE A 30 -0.61 -5.58 5.58
CA ILE A 30 0.78 -5.80 6.03
C ILE A 30 1.50 -4.45 6.15
N LEU A 31 1.32 -3.56 5.17
CA LEU A 31 1.92 -2.22 5.22
C LEU A 31 1.33 -1.38 6.36
N VAL A 32 0.02 -1.45 6.59
CA VAL A 32 -0.64 -0.79 7.73
C VAL A 32 -0.09 -1.30 9.07
N ARG A 33 0.11 -2.63 9.20
CA ARG A 33 0.74 -3.25 10.38
C ARG A 33 2.13 -2.71 10.63
N GLN A 34 2.95 -2.52 9.60
CA GLN A 34 4.31 -2.01 9.75
C GLN A 34 4.33 -0.52 10.08
N ALA A 35 3.46 0.27 9.42
CA ALA A 35 3.32 1.69 9.67
C ALA A 35 2.83 1.99 11.10
N SER A 36 1.92 1.18 11.65
CA SER A 36 1.41 1.38 13.01
C SER A 36 2.46 1.21 14.10
N VAL A 37 3.52 0.43 13.83
CA VAL A 37 4.69 0.26 14.71
C VAL A 37 5.91 1.05 14.24
N SER A 38 5.74 1.97 13.28
CA SER A 38 6.81 2.81 12.73
C SER A 38 8.03 2.01 12.21
N GLN A 39 7.78 0.83 11.63
CA GLN A 39 8.82 -0.02 11.06
C GLN A 39 8.76 0.00 9.54
N LYS A 40 9.95 -0.09 8.93
CA LYS A 40 10.12 -0.35 7.49
C LYS A 40 9.98 -1.85 7.22
N ILE A 41 9.68 -2.22 5.99
CA ILE A 41 9.74 -3.62 5.54
C ILE A 41 10.60 -3.70 4.28
N TYR A 42 11.45 -4.72 4.19
CA TYR A 42 12.25 -4.90 3.00
C TYR A 42 11.42 -5.54 1.87
N TYR A 43 11.75 -5.19 0.64
CA TYR A 43 11.14 -5.78 -0.57
C TYR A 43 11.14 -7.32 -0.54
N SER A 44 12.23 -7.94 -0.08
CA SER A 44 12.35 -9.40 0.02
C SER A 44 11.40 -9.97 1.07
N ASP A 45 11.29 -9.32 2.22
CA ASP A 45 10.48 -9.82 3.33
C ASP A 45 8.99 -9.66 3.02
N LEU A 46 8.58 -8.55 2.37
CA LEU A 46 7.21 -8.39 1.86
C LEU A 46 6.88 -9.43 0.79
N ALA A 47 7.80 -9.73 -0.12
CA ALA A 47 7.59 -10.78 -1.12
C ALA A 47 7.40 -12.17 -0.49
N LEU A 48 8.10 -12.46 0.61
CA LEU A 48 7.93 -13.68 1.40
C LEU A 48 6.55 -13.73 2.07
N GLU A 49 6.13 -12.66 2.74
CA GLU A 49 4.79 -12.60 3.37
C GLU A 49 3.65 -12.78 2.36
N LEU A 50 3.87 -12.34 1.11
CA LEU A 50 2.92 -12.49 0.01
C LEU A 50 3.04 -13.82 -0.74
N ASN A 51 3.90 -14.74 -0.30
CA ASN A 51 4.21 -16.02 -0.97
C ASN A 51 4.53 -15.83 -2.47
N MET A 52 5.30 -14.79 -2.81
CA MET A 52 5.63 -14.45 -4.19
C MET A 52 6.91 -15.16 -4.65
N SER A 53 6.79 -15.99 -5.69
CA SER A 53 7.93 -16.67 -6.31
C SER A 53 8.91 -15.70 -7.00
N ASN A 54 8.43 -14.54 -7.46
CA ASN A 54 9.27 -13.52 -8.10
C ASN A 54 9.02 -12.14 -7.47
N PRO A 55 9.95 -11.64 -6.62
CA PRO A 55 9.86 -10.33 -5.99
C PRO A 55 9.77 -9.14 -6.96
N ARG A 56 10.19 -9.29 -8.23
CA ARG A 56 10.09 -8.19 -9.23
C ARG A 56 8.65 -7.77 -9.51
N ASN A 57 7.71 -8.70 -9.36
CA ASN A 57 6.29 -8.40 -9.56
C ASN A 57 5.71 -7.50 -8.46
N LEU A 58 6.44 -7.33 -7.35
CA LEU A 58 6.00 -6.49 -6.23
C LEU A 58 5.89 -5.02 -6.64
N ASN A 59 6.62 -4.56 -7.66
CA ASN A 59 6.48 -3.20 -8.21
C ASN A 59 5.04 -2.91 -8.68
N TYR A 60 4.36 -3.87 -9.32
CA TYR A 60 2.97 -3.70 -9.76
C TYR A 60 2.00 -3.65 -8.59
N VAL A 61 2.26 -4.45 -7.56
CA VAL A 61 1.45 -4.49 -6.33
C VAL A 61 1.55 -3.16 -5.58
N LEU A 62 2.76 -2.64 -5.38
CA LEU A 62 2.99 -1.37 -4.70
C LEU A 62 2.48 -0.17 -5.52
N GLY A 63 2.65 -0.22 -6.85
CA GLY A 63 2.10 0.79 -7.76
C GLY A 63 0.58 0.86 -7.69
N GLU A 64 -0.09 -0.29 -7.63
CA GLU A 64 -1.54 -0.35 -7.43
C GLU A 64 -1.95 0.32 -6.12
N ILE A 65 -1.33 -0.05 -4.98
CA ILE A 65 -1.61 0.57 -3.68
C ILE A 65 -1.43 2.09 -3.75
N GLY A 66 -0.32 2.56 -4.33
CA GLY A 66 -0.05 3.99 -4.48
C GLY A 66 -1.11 4.72 -5.28
N ASN A 67 -1.52 4.17 -6.42
CA ASN A 67 -2.57 4.74 -7.26
C ASN A 67 -3.92 4.76 -6.54
N SER A 68 -4.29 3.67 -5.88
CA SER A 68 -5.52 3.57 -5.10
C SER A 68 -5.59 4.61 -3.98
N LEU A 69 -4.50 4.82 -3.24
CA LEU A 69 -4.45 5.82 -2.17
C LEU A 69 -4.49 7.25 -2.73
N LEU A 70 -3.90 7.50 -3.90
CA LEU A 70 -3.99 8.78 -4.59
C LEU A 70 -5.42 9.07 -5.07
N GLU A 71 -6.12 8.07 -5.60
CA GLU A 71 -7.55 8.19 -5.95
C GLU A 71 -8.40 8.44 -4.71
N LEU A 72 -8.15 7.71 -3.62
CA LEU A 72 -8.83 7.91 -2.34
C LEU A 72 -8.63 9.34 -1.82
N SER A 73 -7.41 9.86 -1.91
CA SER A 73 -7.07 11.23 -1.53
C SER A 73 -7.92 12.26 -2.30
N LYS A 74 -8.12 12.06 -3.61
CA LYS A 74 -8.98 12.91 -4.43
C LYS A 74 -10.45 12.77 -4.03
N THR A 75 -10.94 11.55 -3.81
CA THR A 75 -12.34 11.29 -3.40
C THR A 75 -12.69 11.88 -2.04
N TRP A 76 -11.74 11.85 -1.10
CA TRP A 76 -11.94 12.40 0.24
C TRP A 76 -11.60 13.89 0.34
N ASN A 77 -10.93 14.45 -0.67
CA ASN A 77 -10.34 15.78 -0.64
C ASN A 77 -9.42 15.96 0.59
N GLU A 78 -8.67 14.92 0.90
CA GLU A 78 -7.76 14.84 2.04
C GLU A 78 -6.45 14.20 1.59
N LYS A 79 -5.32 14.62 2.17
CA LYS A 79 -4.02 14.02 1.88
C LYS A 79 -3.94 12.62 2.51
N VAL A 80 -3.89 11.60 1.66
CA VAL A 80 -3.63 10.22 2.09
C VAL A 80 -2.13 9.91 1.86
N PRO A 81 -1.35 9.61 2.91
CA PRO A 81 0.07 9.32 2.75
C PRO A 81 0.33 8.05 1.91
N PRO A 82 1.35 8.05 1.03
CA PRO A 82 1.70 6.89 0.22
C PRO A 82 2.37 5.82 1.08
N ILE A 83 1.58 4.94 1.71
CA ILE A 83 2.10 3.96 2.67
C ILE A 83 3.14 3.00 2.07
N GLN A 84 3.14 2.79 0.75
CA GLN A 84 4.12 1.98 0.05
C GLN A 84 5.56 2.52 0.16
N CYS A 85 5.76 3.77 0.64
CA CYS A 85 7.08 4.33 0.87
C CYS A 85 7.89 3.62 1.96
N ILE A 86 7.23 2.87 2.87
CA ILE A 86 7.91 2.10 3.93
C ILE A 86 8.56 0.81 3.40
N VAL A 87 8.30 0.46 2.13
CA VAL A 87 8.88 -0.72 1.49
C VAL A 87 10.21 -0.35 0.85
N ILE A 88 11.30 -0.79 1.47
CA ILE A 88 12.65 -0.37 1.08
C ILE A 88 13.46 -1.49 0.42
N LYS A 89 14.39 -1.11 -0.46
CA LYS A 89 15.37 -2.03 -1.02
C LYS A 89 16.51 -2.23 -0.01
N LYS A 90 16.89 -3.50 0.27
CA LYS A 90 18.01 -3.83 1.18
C LYS A 90 19.35 -3.20 0.74
N SER A 91 19.57 -3.07 -0.57
CA SER A 91 20.83 -2.58 -1.13
C SER A 91 21.01 -1.06 -1.07
N THR A 92 19.92 -0.28 -1.07
CA THR A 92 19.98 1.19 -1.12
C THR A 92 19.39 1.86 0.11
N GLU A 93 18.64 1.11 0.93
CA GLU A 93 17.82 1.63 2.04
C GLU A 93 16.80 2.70 1.64
N LEU A 94 16.52 2.82 0.34
CA LEU A 94 15.53 3.74 -0.22
C LEU A 94 14.26 2.99 -0.64
N PRO A 95 13.10 3.68 -0.73
CA PRO A 95 11.90 3.14 -1.33
C PRO A 95 12.18 2.60 -2.75
N GLY A 96 11.56 1.47 -3.09
CA GLY A 96 11.75 0.86 -4.42
C GLY A 96 10.94 1.53 -5.53
N GLU A 97 11.00 0.96 -6.74
CA GLU A 97 10.35 1.50 -7.96
C GLU A 97 8.83 1.61 -7.87
N GLY A 98 8.19 0.89 -6.93
CA GLY A 98 6.77 1.04 -6.63
C GLY A 98 6.40 2.39 -5.99
N TYR A 99 7.39 3.17 -5.56
CA TYR A 99 7.24 4.53 -5.05
C TYR A 99 7.78 5.52 -6.09
N LYS A 100 6.90 6.32 -6.70
CA LYS A 100 7.30 7.30 -7.73
C LYS A 100 7.63 8.70 -7.20
N GLY A 101 7.56 8.94 -5.88
CA GLY A 101 7.59 10.30 -5.33
C GLY A 101 6.33 11.04 -5.78
N LEU A 102 5.35 11.16 -4.88
CA LEU A 102 4.11 11.90 -5.15
C LEU A 102 4.40 13.36 -5.48
#